data_AF-A0A0D0D9T4-F1
#
_entry.id   AF-A0A0D0D9T4-F1
#
_cell.length_a   1.000
_cell.length_b   1.000
_cell.length_c   1.000
_cell.angle_alpha   90.00
_cell.angle_beta   90.00
_cell.angle_gamma   90.00
#
_symmetry.space_group_name_H-M   'P 1'
#
loop_
_entity.id
_entity.type
_entity.pdbx_description
1 polymer ?
#
loop_
_entity_poly.entity_id
_entity_poly.type
_entity_poly.pdbx_seq_one_letter_code
_entity_poly.pdbx_strand_id
1 'polypeptide(L)'
;DPKTSQITVVHSSGIFPHTVSWCTCPNVPRGERHLQLLQAQLFPASISRPKTAFTFDVLDHYHIDNLECKTTTTYFFSQLLRLTPKGTPVLVRGIFIHIIGCAAEI
;
A
#
# COMPACT_ATOMS: atom_id res chain seq x y z
N ASP A 1 -5.28 -14.98 -12.16
CA ASP A 1 -4.22 -14.82 -13.17
C ASP A 1 -2.87 -14.69 -12.46
N PRO A 2 -1.77 -15.36 -12.87
CA PRO A 2 -0.46 -15.21 -12.21
C PRO A 2 0.07 -13.77 -12.18
N LYS A 3 -0.55 -12.85 -12.94
CA LYS A 3 -0.21 -11.42 -12.98
C LYS A 3 -0.90 -10.56 -11.92
N THR A 4 -1.94 -11.08 -11.24
CA THR A 4 -2.73 -10.33 -10.26
C THR A 4 -2.53 -10.87 -8.84
N SER A 5 -2.51 -10.02 -7.82
CA SER A 5 -2.42 -10.43 -6.41
C SER A 5 -3.26 -9.54 -5.51
N GLN A 6 -3.81 -10.11 -4.43
CA GLN A 6 -4.45 -9.33 -3.37
C GLN A 6 -3.37 -8.74 -2.44
N ILE A 7 -3.44 -7.43 -2.20
CA ILE A 7 -2.63 -6.70 -1.24
C ILE A 7 -3.53 -5.87 -0.35
N THR A 8 -3.25 -5.87 0.94
CA THR A 8 -3.87 -4.95 1.89
C THR A 8 -3.11 -3.63 1.88
N VAL A 9 -3.77 -2.54 1.51
CA VAL A 9 -3.22 -1.19 1.61
C VAL A 9 -3.70 -0.56 2.91
N VAL A 10 -2.76 -0.05 3.68
CA VAL A 10 -3.01 0.71 4.89
C VAL A 10 -2.91 2.19 4.54
N HIS A 11 -4.00 2.92 4.74
CA HIS A 11 -4.14 4.34 4.49
C HIS A 11 -4.57 5.06 5.79
N SER A 12 -4.37 6.37 5.86
CA SER A 12 -4.75 7.18 7.02
C SER A 12 -6.25 7.10 7.33
N SER A 13 -7.08 6.82 6.32
CA SER A 13 -8.53 6.64 6.47
C SER A 13 -8.96 5.21 6.82
N GLY A 14 -8.04 4.25 6.87
CA GLY A 14 -8.36 2.85 7.16
C GLY A 14 -7.55 1.83 6.37
N ILE A 15 -7.99 0.57 6.45
CA ILE A 15 -7.27 -0.59 5.92
C ILE A 15 -8.15 -1.26 4.86
N PHE A 16 -7.62 -1.37 3.64
CA PHE A 16 -8.43 -1.78 2.48
C PHE A 16 -7.74 -2.88 1.67
N PRO A 17 -8.46 -3.96 1.30
CA PRO A 17 -7.95 -4.94 0.35
C PRO A 17 -8.02 -4.39 -1.08
N HIS A 18 -6.94 -4.55 -1.83
CA HIS A 18 -6.83 -4.16 -3.24
C HIS A 18 -6.30 -5.31 -4.09
N THR A 19 -6.80 -5.36 -5.32
CA THR A 19 -6.24 -6.24 -6.35
C THR A 19 -5.20 -5.46 -7.13
N VAL A 20 -3.95 -5.91 -7.08
CA VAL A 20 -2.82 -5.33 -7.81
C VAL A 20 -2.53 -6.16 -9.03
N SER A 21 -2.30 -5.51 -10.17
CA SER A 21 -1.76 -6.14 -11.38
C SER A 21 -0.28 -5.79 -11.49
N TRP A 22 0.58 -6.80 -11.48
CA TRP A 22 2.02 -6.62 -11.55
C TRP A 22 2.47 -6.34 -12.97
N CYS A 23 3.39 -5.39 -13.12
CA CYS A 23 4.04 -5.12 -14.39
C CYS A 23 4.93 -6.31 -14.79
N THR A 24 4.81 -6.74 -16.05
CA THR A 24 5.59 -7.86 -16.62
C THR A 24 6.47 -7.43 -17.80
N CYS A 25 6.76 -6.13 -17.93
CA CYS A 25 7.60 -5.61 -19.01
C CYS A 25 9.02 -6.24 -18.96
N PRO A 26 9.69 -6.43 -20.12
CA PRO A 26 11.01 -7.08 -20.18
C PRO A 26 12.09 -6.38 -19.36
N ASN A 27 11.99 -5.04 -19.23
CA ASN A 27 12.97 -4.19 -18.56
C ASN A 27 12.76 -4.08 -17.04
N VAL A 28 11.70 -4.69 -16.50
CA VAL A 28 11.41 -4.66 -15.06
C VAL A 28 11.72 -6.05 -14.49
N PRO A 29 12.65 -6.17 -13.52
CA PRO A 29 12.91 -7.46 -12.88
C PRO A 29 11.64 -8.02 -12.25
N ARG A 30 11.19 -9.18 -12.75
CA ARG A 30 9.94 -9.83 -12.31
C ARG A 30 9.93 -10.20 -10.81
N GLY A 31 11.10 -10.23 -10.18
CA GLY A 31 11.28 -10.50 -8.75
C GLY A 31 11.08 -9.29 -7.84
N GLU A 32 11.00 -8.07 -8.37
CA GLU A 32 11.08 -6.83 -7.59
C GLU A 32 9.71 -6.16 -7.38
N ARG A 33 8.74 -6.96 -6.92
CA ARG A 33 7.38 -6.48 -6.62
C ARG A 33 7.36 -5.33 -5.60
N HIS A 34 8.32 -5.33 -4.67
CA HIS A 34 8.48 -4.27 -3.69
C HIS A 34 8.86 -2.93 -4.35
N LEU A 35 9.68 -2.93 -5.41
CA LEU A 35 9.99 -1.71 -6.16
C LEU A 35 8.80 -1.20 -6.95
N GLN A 36 8.02 -2.12 -7.55
CA GLN A 36 6.78 -1.73 -8.24
C GLN A 36 5.77 -1.05 -7.29
N LEU A 37 5.70 -1.51 -6.03
CA LEU A 37 4.90 -0.84 -4.99
C LEU A 37 5.48 0.53 -4.64
N LEU A 38 6.79 0.65 -4.45
CA LEU A 38 7.44 1.93 -4.15
C LEU A 38 7.26 2.96 -5.27
N GLN A 39 7.34 2.53 -6.54
CA GLN A 39 7.02 3.36 -7.70
C GLN A 39 5.57 3.86 -7.67
N ALA A 40 4.65 3.05 -7.15
CA ALA A 40 3.25 3.40 -6.93
C ALA A 40 3.01 4.16 -5.60
N GLN A 41 4.05 4.69 -4.97
CA GLN A 41 3.97 5.41 -3.68
C GLN A 41 3.41 4.56 -2.53
N LEU A 42 3.67 3.24 -2.56
CA LEU A 42 3.29 2.29 -1.54
C LEU A 42 4.54 1.63 -0.94
N PHE A 43 4.72 1.80 0.36
CA PHE A 43 5.79 1.17 1.11
C PHE A 43 5.42 -0.28 1.49
N PRO A 44 6.14 -1.30 1.00
CA PRO A 44 5.80 -2.68 1.27
C PRO A 44 6.16 -3.10 2.70
N ALA A 45 5.30 -3.87 3.34
CA ALA A 45 5.58 -4.48 4.64
C ALA A 45 6.65 -5.59 4.56
N SER A 46 6.90 -6.13 3.37
CA SER A 46 7.87 -7.19 3.11
C SER A 46 8.44 -7.07 1.70
N ILE A 47 9.76 -7.17 1.59
CA ILE A 47 10.48 -7.11 0.31
C ILE A 47 10.28 -8.39 -0.51
N SER A 48 10.37 -9.56 0.14
CA SER A 48 10.34 -10.86 -0.54
C SER A 48 8.94 -11.25 -1.01
N ARG A 49 7.91 -10.89 -0.26
CA ARG A 49 6.52 -11.21 -0.61
C ARG A 49 5.53 -10.21 -0.03
N PRO A 50 5.37 -9.04 -0.66
CA PRO A 50 4.48 -8.01 -0.15
C PRO A 50 3.02 -8.48 -0.23
N LYS A 51 2.40 -8.67 0.94
CA LYS A 51 0.95 -8.86 1.11
C LYS A 51 0.26 -7.62 1.65
N THR A 52 1.03 -6.75 2.27
CA THR A 52 0.57 -5.51 2.88
C THR A 52 1.49 -4.40 2.40
N ALA A 53 0.91 -3.24 2.11
CA ALA A 53 1.66 -2.04 1.83
C ALA A 53 1.02 -0.85 2.56
N PHE A 54 1.83 0.16 2.84
CA PHE A 54 1.45 1.37 3.54
C PHE A 54 1.60 2.54 2.59
N THR A 55 0.64 3.47 2.61
CA THR A 55 0.86 4.79 2.02
C THR A 55 1.91 5.55 2.85
N PHE A 56 2.66 6.47 2.22
CA PHE A 56 3.60 7.30 2.97
C PHE A 56 2.89 8.17 4.00
N ASP A 57 1.71 8.71 3.66
CA ASP A 57 0.88 9.50 4.57
C ASP A 57 0.54 8.77 5.89
N VAL A 58 0.25 7.47 5.85
CA VAL A 58 -0.04 6.72 7.09
C VAL A 58 1.21 6.44 7.91
N LEU A 59 2.38 6.32 7.26
CA LEU A 59 3.66 6.19 7.95
C LEU A 59 4.05 7.50 8.64
N ASP A 60 3.85 8.63 7.99
CA ASP A 60 4.11 9.96 8.57
C ASP A 60 3.16 10.24 9.73
N HIS A 61 1.88 9.92 9.59
CA HIS A 61 0.91 10.06 10.68
C HIS A 61 1.30 9.18 11.88
N TYR A 62 1.67 7.93 11.65
CA TYR A 62 2.17 7.05 12.72
C TYR A 62 3.43 7.61 13.38
N HIS A 63 4.36 8.15 12.59
CA HIS A 63 5.61 8.71 13.09
C HIS A 63 5.35 9.88 14.05
N ILE A 64 4.46 10.81 13.67
CA ILE A 64 4.06 11.95 14.51
C ILE A 64 3.36 11.45 15.78
N ASP A 65 2.39 10.54 15.68
CA ASP A 65 1.66 10.00 16.84
C ASP A 65 2.58 9.23 17.80
N ASN A 66 3.58 8.55 17.27
CA ASN A 66 4.56 7.83 18.08
C ASN A 66 5.48 8.79 18.84
N LEU A 67 5.91 9.89 18.21
CA LEU A 67 6.78 10.88 18.85
C LEU A 67 6.05 11.75 19.86
N GLU A 68 4.91 12.33 19.48
CA GLU A 68 4.18 13.30 20.30
C GLU A 68 3.38 12.61 21.42
N CYS A 69 2.64 11.56 21.07
CA CYS A 69 1.70 10.91 21.98
C CYS A 69 2.25 9.61 22.59
N LYS A 70 3.46 9.18 22.22
CA LYS A 70 4.03 7.87 22.59
C LYS A 70 3.12 6.71 22.20
N THR A 71 2.37 6.91 21.12
CA THR A 71 1.37 5.95 20.67
C THR A 71 2.07 4.69 20.18
N THR A 72 1.68 3.53 20.71
CA THR A 72 2.19 2.25 20.24
C THR A 72 1.60 1.91 18.87
N THR A 73 2.34 1.14 18.07
CA THR A 73 1.85 0.64 16.77
C THR A 73 0.51 -0.09 16.89
N THR A 74 0.31 -0.85 17.97
CA THR A 74 -0.92 -1.60 18.24
C THR A 74 -2.12 -0.69 18.47
N TYR A 75 -1.94 0.40 19.21
CA TYR A 75 -3.01 1.38 19.44
C TYR A 75 -3.35 2.13 18.16
N PHE A 76 -2.33 2.63 17.44
CA PHE A 76 -2.53 3.31 16.16
C PHE A 76 -3.26 2.41 15.14
N PHE A 77 -2.86 1.15 15.04
CA PHE A 77 -3.53 0.19 14.17
C PHE A 77 -4.99 -0.07 14.59
N SER A 78 -5.27 -0.11 15.90
CA SER A 78 -6.64 -0.22 16.42
C SER A 78 -7.49 1.00 16.06
N GLN A 79 -6.90 2.19 16.08
CA GLN A 79 -7.55 3.43 15.64
C GLN A 79 -7.90 3.36 14.14
N LEU A 80 -6.95 2.94 13.30
CA LEU A 80 -7.20 2.73 11.87
C LEU A 80 -8.32 1.72 11.60
N LEU A 81 -8.37 0.61 12.35
CA LEU A 81 -9.46 -0.37 12.25
C LEU A 81 -10.83 0.23 12.59
N ARG A 82 -10.89 1.15 13.56
CA ARG A 82 -12.14 1.84 13.92
C ARG A 82 -12.54 2.88 12.88
N LEU A 83 -11.58 3.54 12.23
CA LEU A 83 -11.81 4.48 11.14
C LEU A 83 -12.24 3.78 9.85
N THR A 84 -11.80 2.54 9.64
CA THR A 84 -12.11 1.75 8.44
C THR A 84 -13.63 1.57 8.31
N PRO A 85 -14.27 2.14 7.28
CA PRO A 85 -15.71 1.99 7.09
C PRO A 85 -16.10 0.52 6.87
N LYS A 86 -17.14 0.07 7.56
CA LYS A 86 -17.68 -1.28 7.38
C LYS A 86 -18.63 -1.29 6.19
N GLY A 87 -18.28 -1.99 5.11
CA GLY A 87 -19.25 -2.34 4.07
C GLY A 87 -19.01 -1.81 2.65
N THR A 88 -17.86 -1.21 2.33
CA THR A 88 -17.55 -0.81 0.95
C THR A 88 -16.08 -1.08 0.62
N PRO A 89 -15.77 -1.68 -0.54
CA PRO A 89 -14.40 -1.59 -1.07
C PRO A 89 -14.16 -0.11 -1.35
N VAL A 90 -13.46 0.57 -0.46
CA VAL A 90 -13.15 1.99 -0.64
C VAL A 90 -12.22 2.06 -1.84
N LEU A 91 -12.77 2.53 -2.96
CA LEU A 91 -11.99 3.03 -4.07
C LEU A 91 -11.31 4.29 -3.54
N VAL A 92 -10.11 4.12 -2.95
CA VAL A 92 -9.33 5.24 -2.44
C VAL A 92 -9.07 6.14 -3.65
N ARG A 93 -9.76 7.29 -3.68
CA ARG A 93 -9.58 8.31 -4.73
C ARG A 93 -8.09 8.61 -4.81
N GLY A 94 -7.48 8.25 -5.95
CA GLY A 94 -6.05 8.44 -6.20
C GLY A 94 -5.24 7.17 -6.42
N ILE A 95 -5.77 5.98 -6.07
CA ILE A 95 -5.09 4.71 -6.31
C ILE A 95 -5.82 3.95 -7.43
N PHE A 96 -5.76 4.51 -8.65
CA PHE A 96 -5.98 3.70 -9.85
C PHE A 96 -4.76 2.79 -9.99
N ILE A 97 -4.79 1.60 -9.37
CA ILE A 97 -3.86 0.50 -9.75
C ILE A 97 -4.31 -0.14 -11.08
N HIS A 98 -4.81 0.68 -12.00
CA HIS A 98 -4.69 0.38 -13.41
C HIS A 98 -3.46 1.13 -13.85
N ILE A 99 -2.44 0.35 -14.20
CA ILE A 99 -1.17 0.81 -14.73
C ILE A 99 -0.19 1.22 -13.61
N ILE A 100 0.45 0.22 -12.97
CA ILE A 100 1.91 0.31 -12.77
C ILE A 100 2.48 0.33 -14.18
N GLY A 101 2.34 1.47 -14.83
CA GLY A 101 2.91 1.72 -16.13
C GLY A 101 4.37 1.72 -15.89
N CYS A 102 5.07 0.83 -16.61
CA CYS A 102 6.39 1.17 -17.06
C CYS A 102 6.30 2.64 -17.51
N ALA A 103 6.99 3.55 -16.82
CA ALA A 103 7.35 4.82 -17.41
C ALA A 103 8.26 4.47 -18.60
N ALA A 104 7.64 4.11 -19.72
CA ALA A 104 8.26 4.30 -21.00
C ALA A 104 8.20 5.81 -21.22
N GLU A 105 9.38 6.40 -21.44
CA GLU A 105 9.66 7.83 -21.67
C GLU A 105 9.94 8.66 -20.41
N ILE A 106 11.21 8.61 -19.94
CA ILE A 106 12.23 9.67 -20.17
C ILE A 106 13.59 9.00 -20.37
#